data_AF-W2CGW8-F1
#
_entry.id   AF-W2CGW8-F1
#
_cell.length_a   1.000
_cell.length_b   1.000
_cell.length_c   1.000
_cell.angle_alpha   90.00
_cell.angle_beta   90.00
_cell.angle_gamma   90.00
#
_symmetry.space_group_name_H-M   'P 1'
#
loop_
_entity.id
_entity.type
_entity.pdbx_description
1 polymer ?
#
loop_
_entity_poly.entity_id
_entity_poly.type
_entity_poly.pdbx_seq_one_letter_code
_entity_poly.pdbx_strand_id
1 'polypeptide(L)'
;MSAGVLMGCDGRGRMSADVLMGCGSRGRMSAGVLIGCDSPGRMSAGTIMGCDGRGRMSAGVLMGCDSPGDTVAGMIMGYDSPGDTVASMIMGYGSPGDTVASTIMGCGSPGDTVASMIMGCGSPGDTVASMIMGYGSPGDTVASMIMGCGSPGDTVASTFMPWA
;
A
#
# COMPACT_ATOMS: atom_id res chain seq x y z
N MET A 1 11.68 26.98 13.10
CA MET A 1 10.32 26.44 13.00
C MET A 1 9.68 27.05 11.77
N SER A 2 9.61 26.31 10.67
CA SER A 2 9.04 26.78 9.40
C SER A 2 7.54 26.49 9.39
N ALA A 3 6.80 27.17 10.28
CA ALA A 3 5.35 27.00 10.44
C ALA A 3 4.60 27.59 9.25
N GLY A 4 4.60 26.87 8.13
CA GLY A 4 3.93 27.27 6.90
C GLY A 4 2.92 26.23 6.47
N VAL A 5 1.67 26.65 6.33
CA VAL A 5 0.68 25.96 5.51
C VAL A 5 0.75 26.59 4.12
N LEU A 6 1.00 25.80 3.07
CA LEU A 6 0.88 26.26 1.69
C LEU A 6 -0.33 25.59 1.05
N MET A 7 -1.10 26.37 0.31
CA MET A 7 -2.32 25.92 -0.34
C MET A 7 -2.29 26.35 -1.81
N GLY A 8 -2.70 25.47 -2.73
CA GLY A 8 -2.87 25.82 -4.14
C GLY A 8 -1.59 26.28 -4.85
N CYS A 9 -0.43 25.81 -4.39
CA CYS A 9 0.86 26.21 -4.95
C CYS A 9 1.28 25.26 -6.06
N ASP A 10 1.65 25.81 -7.22
CA ASP A 10 2.17 25.05 -8.35
C ASP A 10 3.62 25.42 -8.66
N GLY A 11 4.49 24.42 -8.77
CA GLY A 11 5.91 24.63 -9.03
C GLY A 11 6.56 23.54 -9.87
N ARG A 12 7.66 23.87 -10.54
CA ARG A 12 8.51 22.89 -11.23
C ARG A 12 9.64 22.34 -10.35
N GLY A 13 9.85 22.92 -9.18
CA GLY A 13 11.01 22.71 -8.32
C GLY A 13 10.77 21.81 -7.11
N ARG A 14 11.56 22.02 -6.06
CA ARG A 14 11.36 21.37 -4.76
C ARG A 14 10.40 22.21 -3.92
N MET A 15 9.42 21.56 -3.31
CA MET A 15 8.47 22.18 -2.40
C MET A 15 8.62 21.55 -1.02
N SER A 16 8.73 22.39 0.01
CA SER A 16 8.77 21.92 1.38
C SER A 16 8.07 22.87 2.33
N ALA A 17 7.21 22.32 3.19
CA ALA A 17 6.43 23.02 4.19
C ALA A 17 6.03 22.04 5.31
N ASP A 18 5.44 22.51 6.40
CA ASP A 18 4.85 21.60 7.39
C ASP A 18 3.57 20.96 6.85
N VAL A 19 2.74 21.74 6.14
CA VAL A 19 1.49 21.26 5.51
C VAL A 19 1.39 21.80 4.09
N LEU A 20 1.11 20.91 3.14
CA LEU A 20 0.74 21.26 1.76
C LEU A 20 -0.66 20.74 1.45
N MET A 21 -1.47 21.60 0.85
CA MET A 21 -2.84 21.27 0.47
C MET A 21 -3.11 21.70 -0.97
N GLY A 22 -3.59 20.80 -1.82
CA GLY A 22 -3.94 21.13 -3.20
C GLY A 22 -2.75 21.65 -4.01
N CYS A 23 -1.53 21.19 -3.71
CA CYS A 23 -0.31 21.70 -4.35
C CYS A 23 0.15 20.77 -5.48
N GLY A 24 0.55 21.35 -6.61
CA GLY A 24 1.14 20.64 -7.73
C GLY A 24 2.66 20.81 -7.80
N SER A 25 3.42 19.72 -7.96
CA SER A 25 4.86 19.82 -8.24
C SER A 25 5.36 18.79 -9.23
N ARG A 26 6.06 19.23 -10.28
CA ARG A 26 6.79 18.31 -11.17
C ARG A 26 8.06 17.73 -10.55
N GLY A 27 8.50 18.27 -9.42
CA GLY A 27 9.78 17.97 -8.80
C GLY A 27 9.66 17.05 -7.59
N ARG A 28 10.11 17.52 -6.43
CA ARG A 28 9.99 16.77 -5.17
C ARG A 28 9.21 17.57 -4.16
N MET A 29 8.34 16.89 -3.43
CA MET A 29 7.50 17.47 -2.40
C MET A 29 7.81 16.79 -1.07
N SER A 30 8.10 17.59 -0.04
CA SER A 30 8.39 17.09 1.30
C SER A 30 7.67 17.89 2.36
N ALA A 31 6.75 17.26 3.10
CA ALA A 31 6.02 17.94 4.16
C ALA A 31 5.78 17.07 5.40
N GLY A 32 5.28 17.65 6.48
CA GLY A 32 4.69 16.87 7.56
C GLY A 32 3.40 16.20 7.09
N VAL A 33 2.55 16.97 6.40
CA VAL A 33 1.25 16.52 5.89
C VAL A 33 1.04 16.99 4.45
N LEU A 34 0.62 16.07 3.57
CA LEU A 34 0.16 16.36 2.20
C LEU A 34 -1.32 15.98 2.08
N ILE A 35 -2.12 16.88 1.50
CA ILE A 35 -3.54 16.64 1.26
C ILE A 35 -3.89 17.07 -0.16
N GLY A 36 -4.46 16.19 -0.98
CA GLY A 36 -4.90 16.56 -2.33
C GLY A 36 -3.79 17.08 -3.24
N CYS A 37 -2.54 16.62 -3.05
CA CYS A 37 -1.38 17.13 -3.78
C CYS A 37 -1.06 16.24 -4.97
N ASP A 38 -0.70 16.85 -6.09
CA ASP A 38 -0.40 16.15 -7.33
C ASP A 38 1.09 16.28 -7.68
N SER A 39 1.78 15.16 -7.85
CA SER A 39 3.20 15.18 -8.23
C SER A 39 3.63 14.00 -9.10
N PRO A 40 4.04 14.21 -10.37
CA PRO A 40 4.68 13.16 -11.15
C PRO A 40 6.08 12.79 -10.66
N GLY A 41 6.65 13.57 -9.74
CA GLY A 41 7.94 13.29 -9.11
C GLY A 41 7.82 12.51 -7.80
N ARG A 42 8.60 12.87 -6.78
CA ARG A 42 8.62 12.14 -5.49
C ARG A 42 7.94 12.92 -4.38
N MET A 43 7.07 12.25 -3.63
CA MET A 43 6.40 12.79 -2.45
C MET A 43 6.88 12.07 -1.20
N SER A 44 7.22 12.84 -0.16
CA SER A 44 7.57 12.29 1.14
C SER A 44 6.92 13.07 2.27
N ALA A 45 6.16 12.40 3.14
CA ALA A 45 5.56 13.07 4.29
C ALA A 45 5.32 12.16 5.49
N GLY A 46 4.96 12.74 6.63
CA GLY A 46 4.43 11.96 7.75
C GLY A 46 3.09 11.33 7.37
N THR A 47 2.20 12.15 6.80
CA THR A 47 0.86 11.74 6.35
C THR A 47 0.59 12.25 4.95
N ILE A 48 0.06 11.40 4.08
CA ILE A 48 -0.41 11.77 2.74
C ILE A 48 -1.85 11.27 2.60
N MET A 49 -2.73 12.16 2.15
CA MET A 49 -4.16 11.89 2.00
C MET A 49 -4.68 12.39 0.66
N GLY A 50 -5.32 11.53 -0.13
CA GLY A 50 -5.94 11.96 -1.39
C GLY A 50 -4.94 12.52 -2.40
N CYS A 51 -3.68 12.11 -2.37
CA CYS A 51 -2.64 12.68 -3.22
C CYS A 51 -2.30 11.72 -4.36
N ASP A 52 -2.19 12.27 -5.56
CA ASP A 52 -1.94 11.48 -6.76
C ASP A 52 -0.59 11.80 -7.38
N GLY A 53 -0.01 10.82 -8.07
CA GLY A 53 1.32 10.98 -8.63
C GLY A 53 1.65 9.94 -9.67
N ARG A 54 2.83 10.06 -10.28
CA ARG A 54 3.40 9.03 -11.15
C ARG A 54 4.77 8.54 -10.69
N GLY A 55 5.36 9.21 -9.70
CA GLY A 55 6.62 8.81 -9.14
C GLY A 55 6.43 8.08 -7.83
N ARG A 56 7.47 8.09 -7.00
CA ARG A 56 7.48 7.31 -5.76
C ARG A 56 6.91 8.09 -4.59
N MET A 57 6.13 7.40 -3.78
CA MET A 57 5.53 7.95 -2.56
C MET A 57 6.13 7.29 -1.33
N SER A 58 6.46 8.09 -0.31
CA SER A 58 6.94 7.56 0.96
C SER A 58 6.30 8.27 2.14
N ALA A 59 5.57 7.55 2.98
CA ALA A 59 4.89 8.16 4.13
C ALA A 59 4.87 7.33 5.40
N GLY A 60 4.61 7.97 6.54
CA GLY A 60 4.19 7.23 7.73
C GLY A 60 2.81 6.61 7.52
N VAL A 61 1.87 7.41 7.00
CA VAL A 61 0.48 7.01 6.74
C VAL A 61 0.05 7.47 5.35
N LEU A 62 -0.54 6.57 4.58
CA LEU A 62 -1.22 6.83 3.31
C LEU A 62 -2.71 6.54 3.43
N MET A 63 -3.53 7.46 2.92
CA MET A 63 -4.98 7.28 2.89
C MET A 63 -5.56 7.75 1.55
N GLY A 64 -6.24 6.87 0.82
CA GLY A 64 -6.98 7.24 -0.40
C GLY A 64 -6.11 7.86 -1.49
N CYS A 65 -4.91 7.32 -1.75
CA CYS A 65 -3.98 7.88 -2.73
C CYS A 65 -3.86 6.97 -3.95
N ASP A 66 -3.54 7.51 -5.12
CA ASP A 66 -3.26 6.72 -6.32
C ASP A 66 -1.92 7.13 -6.96
N SER A 67 -0.98 6.19 -7.08
CA SER A 67 0.29 6.37 -7.81
C SER A 67 0.73 5.09 -8.51
N PRO A 68 0.89 5.07 -9.84
CA PRO A 68 1.45 3.95 -10.57
C PRO A 68 2.95 3.70 -10.31
N GLY A 69 3.56 4.42 -9.38
CA GLY A 69 4.95 4.20 -8.95
C GLY A 69 5.02 3.47 -7.61
N ASP A 70 6.22 3.03 -7.25
CA ASP A 70 6.44 2.27 -6.02
C ASP A 70 6.15 3.11 -4.77
N THR A 71 5.56 2.45 -3.78
CA THR A 71 5.08 3.07 -2.55
C THR A 71 5.67 2.40 -1.33
N VAL A 72 6.13 3.23 -0.39
CA VAL A 72 6.63 2.76 0.91
C VAL A 72 5.89 3.49 2.01
N ALA A 73 5.17 2.76 2.86
CA ALA A 73 4.47 3.40 3.96
C ALA A 73 4.47 2.61 5.27
N GLY A 74 4.37 3.29 6.41
CA GLY A 74 4.12 2.58 7.67
C GLY A 74 2.73 1.92 7.66
N MET A 75 1.73 2.70 7.29
CA MET A 75 0.32 2.28 7.22
C MET A 75 -0.32 2.76 5.93
N ILE A 76 -1.10 1.89 5.29
CA ILE A 76 -1.88 2.18 4.08
C ILE A 76 -3.36 1.87 4.33
N MET A 77 -4.23 2.83 4.02
CA MET A 77 -5.69 2.68 4.09
C MET A 77 -6.36 3.13 2.78
N GLY A 78 -6.89 2.19 1.99
CA GLY A 78 -7.52 2.50 0.71
C GLY A 78 -6.53 3.09 -0.28
N TYR A 79 -5.76 2.25 -0.96
CA TYR A 79 -4.74 2.66 -1.92
C TYR A 79 -4.89 1.77 -3.15
N ASP A 80 -4.89 2.31 -4.36
CA ASP A 80 -4.98 1.51 -5.59
C ASP A 80 -3.89 1.97 -6.55
N SER A 81 -2.92 1.12 -6.85
CA SER A 81 -1.71 1.53 -7.57
C SER A 81 -1.00 0.37 -8.26
N PRO A 82 -0.72 0.44 -9.57
CA PRO A 82 -0.06 -0.65 -10.27
C PRO A 82 1.42 -0.88 -9.94
N GLY A 83 2.02 -0.08 -9.06
CA GLY A 83 3.40 -0.25 -8.61
C GLY A 83 3.52 -1.19 -7.42
N ASP A 84 4.77 -1.51 -7.07
CA ASP A 84 5.09 -2.33 -5.91
C ASP A 84 4.88 -1.57 -4.61
N THR A 85 4.38 -2.26 -3.59
CA THR A 85 4.06 -1.67 -2.29
C THR A 85 4.77 -2.37 -1.16
N VAL A 86 5.45 -1.58 -0.32
CA VAL A 86 6.05 -2.04 0.92
C VAL A 86 5.41 -1.29 2.08
N ALA A 87 4.74 -2.01 2.99
CA ALA A 87 4.16 -1.38 4.17
C ALA A 87 4.17 -2.22 5.43
N SER A 88 4.18 -1.59 6.61
CA SER A 88 4.03 -2.40 7.84
C SER A 88 2.60 -2.92 7.95
N MET A 89 1.60 -2.08 7.69
CA MET A 89 0.18 -2.44 7.77
C MET A 89 -0.59 -1.94 6.55
N ILE A 90 -1.42 -2.80 5.98
CA ILE A 90 -2.30 -2.48 4.85
C ILE A 90 -3.74 -2.85 5.22
N MET A 91 -4.67 -1.91 5.04
CA MET A 91 -6.11 -2.12 5.21
C MET A 91 -6.87 -1.68 3.96
N GLY A 92 -7.45 -2.63 3.23
CA GLY A 92 -8.18 -2.36 1.98
C GLY A 92 -7.25 -1.88 0.87
N TYR A 93 -6.77 -2.81 0.04
CA TYR A 93 -5.81 -2.54 -1.02
C TYR A 93 -6.09 -3.39 -2.26
N GLY A 94 -6.05 -2.77 -3.45
CA GLY A 94 -6.17 -3.44 -4.73
C GLY A 94 -5.05 -3.00 -5.66
N SER A 95 -4.03 -3.82 -5.89
CA SER A 95 -2.95 -3.42 -6.78
C SER A 95 -2.35 -4.56 -7.57
N PRO A 96 -2.09 -4.36 -8.86
CA PRO A 96 -1.50 -5.40 -9.68
C PRO A 96 0.00 -5.61 -9.48
N GLY A 97 0.68 -4.74 -8.72
CA GLY A 97 2.08 -4.93 -8.35
C GLY A 97 2.29 -5.86 -7.15
N ASP A 98 3.56 -6.14 -6.85
CA ASP A 98 3.93 -7.02 -5.74
C ASP A 98 3.79 -6.29 -4.40
N THR A 99 3.35 -7.02 -3.37
CA THR A 99 3.09 -6.45 -2.05
C THR A 99 3.91 -7.14 -0.97
N VAL A 100 4.67 -6.35 -0.21
CA VAL A 100 5.37 -6.82 0.98
C VAL A 100 4.83 -6.09 2.19
N ALA A 101 4.22 -6.82 3.14
CA ALA A 101 3.74 -6.20 4.36
C ALA A 101 3.88 -7.04 5.63
N SER A 102 3.88 -6.40 6.81
CA SER A 102 3.81 -7.20 8.05
C SER A 102 2.38 -7.71 8.27
N THR A 103 1.38 -6.87 8.04
CA THR A 103 -0.03 -7.22 8.23
C THR A 103 -0.88 -6.70 7.08
N ILE A 104 -1.71 -7.58 6.49
CA ILE A 104 -2.68 -7.24 5.45
C ILE A 104 -4.07 -7.63 5.94
N MET A 105 -5.01 -6.68 5.85
CA MET A 105 -6.42 -6.88 6.18
C MET A 105 -7.27 -6.45 4.99
N GLY A 106 -7.83 -7.40 4.25
CA GLY A 106 -8.57 -7.10 3.01
C GLY A 106 -7.63 -6.72 1.86
N CYS A 107 -7.32 -7.66 0.96
CA CYS A 107 -6.65 -7.35 -0.30
C CYS A 107 -7.20 -8.13 -1.50
N GLY A 108 -7.07 -7.51 -2.68
CA GLY A 108 -7.32 -8.10 -3.98
C GLY A 108 -6.26 -7.66 -4.98
N SER A 109 -5.11 -8.34 -4.99
CA SER A 109 -3.97 -7.97 -5.81
C SER A 109 -3.61 -9.12 -6.75
N PRO A 110 -3.52 -8.91 -8.08
CA PRO A 110 -3.06 -9.97 -8.98
C PRO A 110 -1.56 -10.23 -8.95
N GLY A 111 -0.76 -9.40 -8.26
CA GLY A 111 0.66 -9.64 -8.02
C GLY A 111 0.94 -10.55 -6.83
N ASP A 112 2.23 -10.82 -6.59
CA ASP A 112 2.67 -11.70 -5.51
C ASP A 112 2.62 -10.97 -4.16
N THR A 113 2.28 -11.72 -3.11
CA THR A 113 2.12 -11.17 -1.75
C THR A 113 3.00 -11.89 -0.74
N VAL A 114 3.83 -11.12 -0.04
CA VAL A 114 4.60 -11.61 1.11
C VAL A 114 4.14 -10.87 2.35
N ALA A 115 3.57 -11.59 3.32
CA ALA A 115 3.22 -10.97 4.59
C ALA A 115 3.39 -11.82 5.83
N SER A 116 3.54 -11.22 7.01
CA SER A 116 3.56 -12.03 8.24
C SER A 116 2.15 -12.54 8.57
N MET A 117 1.15 -11.65 8.49
CA MET A 117 -0.24 -11.96 8.78
C MET A 117 -1.16 -11.44 7.68
N ILE A 118 -2.09 -12.28 7.25
CA ILE A 118 -3.08 -11.98 6.23
C ILE A 118 -4.48 -12.33 6.76
N MET A 119 -5.41 -11.39 6.69
CA MET A 119 -6.81 -11.58 7.07
C MET A 119 -7.74 -11.16 5.93
N GLY A 120 -8.44 -12.12 5.34
CA GLY A 120 -9.43 -11.89 4.29
C GLY A 120 -8.81 -11.40 3.00
N CYS A 121 -8.50 -12.29 2.07
CA CYS A 121 -8.09 -11.86 0.72
C CYS A 121 -8.32 -12.90 -0.37
N GLY A 122 -8.21 -12.42 -1.62
CA GLY A 122 -8.16 -13.23 -2.82
C GLY A 122 -7.25 -12.54 -3.84
N SER A 123 -6.08 -13.13 -4.07
CA SER A 123 -5.04 -12.65 -4.97
C SER A 123 -4.73 -13.75 -5.98
N PRO A 124 -4.89 -13.53 -7.30
CA PRO A 124 -4.53 -14.57 -8.26
C PRO A 124 -3.04 -14.89 -8.37
N GLY A 125 -2.16 -14.07 -7.77
CA GLY A 125 -0.72 -14.35 -7.65
C GLY A 125 -0.35 -15.26 -6.47
N ASP A 126 0.95 -15.50 -6.31
CA ASP A 126 1.47 -16.39 -5.28
C ASP A 126 1.53 -15.69 -3.91
N THR A 127 1.35 -16.45 -2.83
CA THR A 127 1.30 -15.88 -1.48
C THR A 127 2.17 -16.64 -0.49
N VAL A 128 3.03 -15.89 0.20
CA VAL A 128 3.84 -16.40 1.30
C VAL A 128 3.46 -15.66 2.56
N ALA A 129 2.96 -16.40 3.56
CA ALA A 129 2.68 -15.79 4.86
C ALA A 129 2.93 -16.66 6.08
N SER A 130 3.13 -16.07 7.26
CA SER A 130 3.20 -16.89 8.48
C SER A 130 1.80 -17.37 8.89
N MET A 131 0.81 -16.47 8.85
CA MET A 131 -0.57 -16.76 9.22
C MET A 131 -1.56 -16.20 8.20
N ILE A 132 -2.52 -17.03 7.77
CA ILE A 132 -3.60 -16.67 6.84
C ILE A 132 -4.95 -17.01 7.47
N MET A 133 -5.89 -16.07 7.51
CA MET A 133 -7.27 -16.28 7.96
C MET A 133 -8.28 -15.83 6.89
N GLY A 134 -9.01 -16.77 6.29
CA GLY A 134 -9.99 -16.49 5.23
C GLY A 134 -9.29 -16.15 3.91
N TYR A 135 -9.03 -17.16 3.07
CA TYR A 135 -8.30 -16.97 1.81
C TYR A 135 -8.85 -17.77 0.65
N GLY A 136 -8.96 -17.16 -0.53
CA GLY A 136 -9.34 -17.87 -1.73
C GLY A 136 -8.62 -17.32 -2.94
N SER A 137 -7.64 -18.08 -3.44
CA SER A 137 -6.79 -17.65 -4.55
C SER A 137 -6.51 -18.79 -5.52
N PRO A 138 -6.48 -18.51 -6.83
CA PRO A 138 -6.06 -19.49 -7.82
C PRO A 138 -4.55 -19.76 -7.84
N GLY A 139 -3.71 -18.89 -7.26
CA GLY A 139 -2.26 -19.05 -7.18
C GLY A 139 -1.79 -19.96 -6.04
N ASP A 140 -0.47 -20.17 -5.95
CA ASP A 140 0.13 -21.05 -4.96
C ASP A 140 0.28 -20.34 -3.61
N THR A 141 0.11 -21.08 -2.52
CA THR A 141 0.13 -20.53 -1.16
C THR A 141 1.05 -21.31 -0.25
N VAL A 142 1.99 -20.61 0.38
CA VAL A 142 2.86 -21.14 1.43
C VAL A 142 2.59 -20.42 2.73
N ALA A 143 2.15 -21.15 3.76
CA ALA A 143 2.01 -20.58 5.08
C ALA A 143 2.36 -21.49 6.25
N SER A 144 2.67 -20.91 7.41
CA SER A 144 2.80 -21.73 8.62
C SER A 144 1.42 -22.16 9.13
N MET A 145 0.45 -21.25 9.18
CA MET A 145 -0.92 -21.52 9.63
C MET A 145 -1.96 -20.95 8.66
N ILE A 146 -2.94 -21.78 8.29
CA ILE A 146 -4.09 -21.37 7.47
C ILE A 146 -5.39 -21.73 8.19
N MET A 147 -6.31 -20.76 8.30
CA MET A 147 -7.67 -20.95 8.79
C MET A 147 -8.70 -20.52 7.74
N GLY A 148 -9.46 -21.48 7.19
CA GLY A 148 -10.46 -21.26 6.15
C GLY A 148 -9.84 -20.83 4.82
N CYS A 149 -9.57 -21.80 3.93
CA CYS A 149 -9.19 -21.49 2.56
C CYS A 149 -10.01 -22.26 1.52
N GLY A 150 -10.08 -21.70 0.32
CA GLY A 150 -10.55 -22.34 -0.89
C GLY A 150 -9.71 -21.90 -2.09
N SER A 151 -8.66 -22.64 -2.40
CA SER A 151 -7.74 -22.35 -3.52
C SER A 151 -7.70 -23.56 -4.46
N PRO A 152 -7.83 -23.36 -5.79
CA PRO A 152 -7.56 -24.42 -6.77
C PRO A 152 -6.07 -24.66 -7.04
N GLY A 153 -5.17 -23.75 -6.59
CA GLY A 153 -3.71 -23.91 -6.67
C GLY A 153 -3.10 -24.75 -5.53
N ASP A 154 -1.79 -24.94 -5.55
CA ASP A 154 -1.10 -25.75 -4.54
C ASP A 154 -0.96 -25.00 -3.22
N THR A 155 -1.32 -25.64 -2.11
CA THR A 155 -1.24 -25.06 -0.77
C THR A 155 -0.34 -25.87 0.14
N VAL A 156 0.72 -25.25 0.66
CA VAL A 156 1.63 -25.83 1.64
C VAL A 156 1.42 -25.13 2.98
N ALA A 157 0.92 -25.87 3.97
CA ALA A 157 0.72 -25.36 5.32
C ALA A 157 1.25 -26.31 6.39
N SER A 158 1.93 -25.77 7.42
CA SER A 158 2.31 -26.57 8.59
C SER A 158 1.09 -26.89 9.47
N THR A 159 0.06 -26.04 9.47
CA THR A 159 -1.20 -26.25 10.19
C THR A 159 -2.35 -25.72 9.35
N PHE A 160 -3.36 -26.56 9.14
CA PHE A 160 -4.55 -26.24 8.36
C PHE A 160 -5.82 -26.46 9.19
N MET A 161 -6.65 -25.42 9.32
CA MET A 161 -7.97 -25.50 9.98
C MET A 161 -9.06 -25.07 8.99
N PRO A 162 -9.83 -26.00 8.41
CA PRO A 162 -10.94 -25.64 7.54
C PRO A 162 -12.02 -24.89 8.33
N TRP A 163 -12.82 -24.07 7.65
CA TRP A 163 -14.07 -23.55 8.25
C TRP A 163 -14.98 -24.74 8.60
N ALA A 164 -15.57 -24.69 9.80
CA ALA A 164 -16.55 -25.66 10.27
C ALA A 164 -17.94 -25.42 9.65
#